data_AF-A0A2I0NLW5-F1
#
_entry.id   AF-A0A2I0NLW5-F1
#
_cell.length_a   1.000
_cell.length_b   1.000
_cell.length_c   1.000
_cell.angle_alpha   90.00
_cell.angle_beta   90.00
_cell.angle_gamma   90.00
#
_symmetry.space_group_name_H-M   'P 1'
#
loop_
_entity.id
_entity.type
_entity.pdbx_description
1 polymer ?
#
loop_
_entity_poly.entity_id
_entity_poly.type
_entity_poly.pdbx_seq_one_letter_code
_entity_poly.pdbx_strand_id
1 'polypeptide(L)'
;RDRPPRWHIDYLLLDPHFFPASVVTAATDRDCECDLARAIGGVYVPGFGCSDCACPSHLFHRSGDPVPEILALFRSLDLDARITRIKNEGREHRI
;
A
#
# COMPACT_ATOMS: atom_id res chain seq x y z
N ARG A 1 -6.32 -15.52 18.79
CA ARG A 1 -7.60 -14.80 18.98
C ARG A 1 -7.75 -13.88 17.80
N ASP A 2 -8.55 -14.28 16.80
CA ASP A 2 -8.81 -13.42 15.65
C ASP A 2 -9.57 -12.18 16.10
N ARG A 3 -9.02 -11.02 15.73
CA ARG A 3 -9.70 -9.74 15.93
C ARG A 3 -10.57 -9.52 14.69
N PRO A 4 -11.81 -9.04 14.86
CA PRO A 4 -12.61 -8.64 13.70
C PRO A 4 -11.84 -7.57 12.92
N PRO A 5 -11.86 -7.60 11.58
CA PRO A 5 -11.22 -6.58 10.76
C PRO A 5 -11.77 -5.20 11.16
N ARG A 6 -10.87 -4.23 11.33
CA ARG A 6 -11.22 -2.85 11.71
C ARG A 6 -10.81 -1.84 10.65
N TRP A 7 -9.79 -2.16 9.88
CA TRP A 7 -9.22 -1.29 8.85
C TRP A 7 -9.52 -1.86 7.47
N HIS A 8 -9.64 -1.01 6.46
CA HIS A 8 -9.87 -1.44 5.07
C HIS A 8 -8.83 -2.47 4.60
N ILE A 9 -7.57 -2.30 5.02
CA ILE A 9 -6.48 -3.23 4.69
C ILE A 9 -6.64 -4.60 5.36
N ASP A 10 -7.29 -4.69 6.52
CA ASP A 10 -7.51 -5.98 7.21
C ASP A 10 -8.35 -6.92 6.34
N TYR A 11 -9.37 -6.39 5.66
CA TYR A 11 -10.20 -7.18 4.75
C TYR A 11 -9.41 -7.76 3.58
N LEU A 12 -8.45 -7.00 3.05
CA LEU A 12 -7.54 -7.51 2.01
C LEU A 12 -6.61 -8.58 2.58
N LEU A 13 -6.00 -8.33 3.74
CA LEU A 13 -5.05 -9.26 4.36
C LEU A 13 -5.68 -10.58 4.82
N LEU A 14 -7.01 -10.62 5.03
CA LEU A 14 -7.75 -11.82 5.36
C LEU A 14 -8.20 -12.63 4.13
N ASP A 15 -8.10 -12.07 2.91
CA ASP A 15 -8.45 -12.80 1.69
C ASP A 15 -7.31 -13.77 1.30
N PRO A 16 -7.58 -15.08 1.14
CA PRO A 16 -6.56 -16.07 0.82
C PRO A 16 -5.95 -15.91 -0.59
N HIS A 17 -6.50 -15.05 -1.45
CA HIS A 17 -5.97 -14.74 -2.78
C HIS A 17 -5.16 -13.43 -2.79
N PHE A 18 -5.12 -12.70 -1.67
CA PHE A 18 -4.33 -11.50 -1.54
C PHE A 18 -3.03 -11.80 -0.81
N PHE A 19 -1.91 -11.45 -1.45
CA PHE A 19 -0.59 -11.65 -0.88
C PHE A 19 0.23 -10.37 -0.98
N PRO A 20 0.66 -9.77 0.15
CA PRO A 20 1.53 -8.62 0.10
C PRO A 20 2.89 -9.05 -0.49
N ALA A 21 3.36 -8.32 -1.50
CA ALA A 21 4.61 -8.62 -2.20
C ALA A 21 5.78 -7.77 -1.69
N SER A 22 5.51 -6.53 -1.27
CA SER A 22 6.53 -5.58 -0.82
C SER A 22 5.91 -4.55 0.11
N VAL A 23 6.72 -4.05 1.04
CA VAL A 23 6.37 -2.95 1.95
C VAL A 23 7.43 -1.86 1.78
N VAL A 24 6.99 -0.63 1.53
CA VAL A 24 7.84 0.56 1.51
C VAL A 24 7.44 1.45 2.67
N THR A 25 8.39 1.78 3.55
CA THR A 25 8.16 2.58 4.76
C THR A 25 9.21 3.67 4.90
N ALA A 26 8.88 4.76 5.58
CA ALA A 26 9.85 5.77 6.00
C ALA A 26 9.50 6.26 7.40
N ALA A 27 10.52 6.55 8.20
CA ALA A 27 10.32 7.20 9.50
C ALA A 27 10.24 8.71 9.29
N THR A 28 9.23 9.34 9.85
CA THR A 28 9.00 10.79 9.73
C THR A 28 8.18 11.29 10.92
N ASP A 29 8.33 12.57 11.25
CA ASP A 29 7.57 13.29 12.27
C ASP A 29 6.34 14.03 11.70
N ARG A 30 6.24 14.10 10.37
CA ARG A 30 5.14 14.73 9.64
C ARG A 30 4.18 13.70 9.04
N ASP A 31 2.90 14.01 9.02
CA ASP A 31 1.91 13.20 8.34
C ASP A 31 2.06 13.35 6.81
N CYS A 32 2.58 12.30 6.17
CA CYS A 32 2.85 12.28 4.73
C CYS A 32 1.83 11.47 3.94
N GLU A 33 0.82 10.88 4.58
CA GLU A 33 -0.06 9.92 3.93
C GLU A 33 -0.79 10.54 2.74
N CYS A 34 -1.42 11.69 2.96
CA CYS A 34 -2.16 12.40 1.92
C CYS A 34 -1.25 12.96 0.81
N ASP A 35 -0.05 13.42 1.16
CA ASP A 35 0.91 13.94 0.17
C ASP A 35 1.41 12.82 -0.74
N LEU A 36 1.71 11.66 -0.16
CA LEU A 36 2.09 10.48 -0.91
C LEU A 36 0.95 9.97 -1.80
N ALA A 37 -0.29 9.91 -1.28
CA ALA A 37 -1.46 9.52 -2.05
C ALA A 37 -1.69 10.42 -3.28
N ARG A 38 -1.55 11.75 -3.11
CA ARG A 38 -1.63 12.72 -4.21
C ARG A 38 -0.50 12.53 -5.23
N ALA A 39 0.72 12.26 -4.74
CA ALA A 39 1.88 12.07 -5.60
C ALA A 39 1.81 10.77 -6.41
N ILE A 40 1.23 9.70 -5.85
CA ILE A 40 0.98 8.43 -6.55
C ILE A 40 -0.03 8.64 -7.68
N GLY A 41 -1.23 9.13 -7.38
CA GLY A 41 -2.29 9.32 -8.37
C GLY A 41 -2.57 8.10 -9.28
N GLY A 42 -3.14 8.36 -10.45
CA GLY A 42 -3.47 7.33 -11.45
C GLY A 42 -4.79 6.61 -11.17
N VAL A 43 -4.89 5.34 -11.57
CA VAL A 43 -6.10 4.53 -11.37
C VAL A 43 -6.22 4.14 -9.90
N TYR A 44 -7.41 4.32 -9.31
CA TYR A 44 -7.65 4.08 -7.89
C TYR A 44 -9.00 3.41 -7.62
N VAL A 45 -9.16 2.86 -6.41
CA VAL A 45 -10.42 2.32 -5.89
C VAL A 45 -11.11 3.38 -5.02
N PRO A 46 -12.23 3.99 -5.47
CA PRO A 46 -12.84 5.12 -4.74
C PRO A 46 -13.20 4.80 -3.29
N GLY A 47 -12.89 5.73 -2.38
CA GLY A 47 -13.29 5.66 -0.97
C GLY A 47 -12.45 4.72 -0.09
N PHE A 48 -11.46 4.02 -0.64
CA PHE A 48 -10.65 3.07 0.13
C PHE A 48 -9.64 3.80 1.01
N GLY A 49 -9.68 3.57 2.33
CA GLY A 49 -8.64 4.05 3.25
C GLY A 49 -8.59 5.56 3.50
N CYS A 50 -9.56 6.32 3.01
CA CYS A 50 -9.58 7.79 3.08
C CYS A 50 -10.79 8.32 3.88
N SER A 51 -11.17 7.64 4.97
CA SER A 51 -12.37 7.98 5.76
C SER A 51 -12.23 9.25 6.61
N ASP A 52 -11.01 9.64 6.93
CA ASP A 52 -10.63 10.77 7.78
C ASP A 52 -9.93 11.90 7.02
N CYS A 53 -9.85 11.78 5.68
CA CYS A 53 -9.23 12.79 4.82
C CYS A 53 -10.08 13.05 3.57
N ALA A 54 -9.71 14.08 2.79
CA ALA A 54 -10.41 14.45 1.55
C ALA A 54 -9.84 13.75 0.29
N CYS A 55 -8.95 12.77 0.46
CA CYS A 55 -8.41 12.03 -0.68
C CYS A 55 -9.51 11.20 -1.36
N PRO A 56 -9.47 11.02 -2.68
CA PRO A 56 -10.43 10.16 -3.37
C PRO A 56 -10.23 8.66 -3.08
N SER A 57 -9.01 8.27 -2.71
CA SER A 57 -8.60 6.89 -2.39
C SER A 57 -7.17 6.86 -1.84
N HIS A 58 -6.84 5.88 -1.01
CA HIS A 58 -5.49 5.45 -0.63
C HIS A 58 -5.10 4.07 -1.20
N LEU A 59 -5.93 3.49 -2.09
CA LEU A 59 -5.63 2.28 -2.85
C LEU A 59 -5.57 2.57 -4.35
N PHE A 60 -4.41 2.30 -4.93
CA PHE A 60 -4.06 2.61 -6.31
C PHE A 60 -3.69 1.33 -7.08
N HIS A 61 -3.99 1.32 -8.37
CA HIS A 61 -3.66 0.23 -9.27
C HIS A 61 -2.47 0.59 -10.18
N ARG A 62 -1.61 -0.40 -10.41
CA ARG A 62 -0.50 -0.37 -11.37
C ARG A 62 -0.45 -1.70 -12.11
N SER A 63 -0.15 -1.66 -13.40
CA SER A 63 -0.07 -2.86 -14.26
C SER A 63 1.26 -3.62 -14.14
N GLY A 64 2.24 -3.09 -13.39
CA GLY A 64 3.55 -3.70 -13.18
C GLY A 64 4.08 -3.43 -11.77
N ASP A 65 5.32 -3.83 -11.51
CA ASP A 65 5.96 -3.62 -10.20
C ASP A 65 6.02 -2.11 -9.87
N PRO A 66 5.24 -1.64 -8.87
CA PRO A 66 5.18 -0.22 -8.55
C PRO A 66 6.40 0.23 -7.74
N VAL A 67 7.22 -0.69 -7.22
CA VAL A 67 8.31 -0.37 -6.28
C VAL A 67 9.25 0.74 -6.77
N PRO A 68 9.77 0.72 -8.02
CA PRO A 68 10.68 1.77 -8.48
C PRO A 68 10.03 3.17 -8.48
N GLU A 69 8.76 3.24 -8.88
CA GLU A 69 7.96 4.48 -8.86
C GLU A 69 7.75 4.96 -7.42
N ILE A 70 7.28 4.07 -6.54
CA ILE A 70 7.02 4.42 -5.13
C ILE A 70 8.29 4.90 -4.43
N LEU A 71 9.43 4.24 -4.64
CA LEU A 71 10.71 4.69 -4.07
C LEU A 71 11.13 6.07 -4.59
N ALA A 72 10.83 6.40 -5.85
CA ALA A 72 11.10 7.73 -6.39
C ALA A 72 10.20 8.80 -5.74
N LEU A 73 8.92 8.49 -5.51
CA LEU A 73 7.98 9.39 -4.85
C LEU A 73 8.37 9.68 -3.40
N PHE A 74 8.75 8.65 -2.64
CA PHE A 74 9.27 8.85 -1.28
C PHE A 74 10.48 9.80 -1.27
N ARG A 75 11.45 9.58 -2.17
CA ARG A 75 12.62 10.49 -2.29
C ARG A 75 12.20 11.91 -2.66
N SER A 76 11.22 12.09 -3.54
CA SER A 76 10.72 13.42 -3.92
C SER A 76 10.04 14.17 -2.76
N LEU A 77 9.58 13.43 -1.75
CA LEU A 77 8.98 13.95 -0.52
C LEU A 77 9.98 14.03 0.64
N ASP A 78 11.28 13.88 0.37
CA ASP A 78 12.36 13.86 1.37
C ASP A 78 12.19 12.76 2.43
N LEU A 79 11.66 11.60 2.02
CA LEU A 79 11.45 10.43 2.87
C LEU A 79 12.51 9.37 2.62
N ASP A 80 13.21 8.97 3.68
CA ASP A 80 14.19 7.86 3.68
C ASP A 80 13.46 6.50 3.60
N ALA A 81 13.13 6.10 2.38
CA ALA A 81 12.39 4.88 2.11
C ALA A 81 13.20 3.61 2.37
N ARG A 82 12.66 2.73 3.21
CA ARG A 82 13.09 1.36 3.40
C ARG A 82 12.13 0.43 2.68
N ILE A 83 12.66 -0.52 1.92
CA ILE A 83 11.87 -1.57 1.27
C ILE A 83 12.14 -2.92 1.89
N THR A 84 11.06 -3.65 2.16
CA THR A 84 11.09 -5.08 2.48
C THR A 84 10.27 -5.84 1.46
N ARG A 85 10.91 -6.73 0.71
CA ARG A 85 10.20 -7.66 -0.18
C ARG A 85 9.78 -8.88 0.61
N ILE A 86 8.50 -9.25 0.50
CA ILE A 86 7.95 -10.41 1.17
C ILE A 86 8.06 -11.58 0.20
N LYS A 87 8.85 -12.58 0.57
CA LYS A 87 8.91 -13.84 -0.17
C LYS A 87 7.67 -14.64 0.16
N ASN A 88 6.77 -14.80 -0.81
CA ASN A 88 5.71 -15.78 -0.71
C ASN A 88 6.29 -17.12 -1.18
N GLU A 89 6.99 -17.83 -0.30
CA GLU A 89 7.44 -19.19 -0.58
C GLU A 89 6.23 -20.12 -0.63
N GLY A 90 5.79 -20.44 -1.84
CA GLY A 90 5.04 -21.66 -2.16
C GLY A 90 3.57 -21.70 -1.75
N ARG A 91 2.68 -21.30 -2.68
CA ARG A 91 1.40 -21.99 -2.90
C ARG A 91 1.07 -22.01 -4.39
N GLU A 92 1.78 -22.86 -5.12
CA GLU A 92 1.23 -23.50 -6.32
C GLU A 92 -0.01 -24.30 -5.87
N HIS A 93 -1.19 -23.66 -5.79
CA HIS A 93 -2.43 -24.41 -5.71
C HIS A 93 -2.73 -24.92 -7.11
N ARG A 94 -2.42 -26.21 -7.28
CA ARG A 94 -2.97 -27.10 -8.32
C ARG A 94 -4.44 -26.74 -8.57
N ILE A 95 -4.75 -26.49 -9.84
CA ILE A 95 -6.07 -26.79 -10.42
C ILE A 95 -6.05 -28.28 -10.78
#